data_AF-A0A2M8CH17-F1
#
_entry.id   AF-A0A2M8CH17-F1
#
_cell.length_a   1.000
_cell.length_b   1.000
_cell.length_c   1.000
_cell.angle_alpha   90.00
_cell.angle_beta   90.00
_cell.angle_gamma   90.00
#
_symmetry.space_group_name_H-M   'P 1'
#
loop_
_entity.id
_entity.type
_entity.pdbx_description
1 polymer ?
#
loop_
_entity_poly.entity_id
_entity_poly.type
_entity_poly.pdbx_seq_one_letter_code
_entity_poly.pdbx_strand_id
1 'polypeptide(L)'
;NLDGSYDWTAAGAMINNPNPQNCYTCHEIHQTYTAADLTLTVPADAAIALRNTTATHNFGKGNVCASCHQGRTVDPFPVAGGADITVTSSRYGVHHGPQGNTIAGVGMGLFEVGDGLVNSAHATQIADACITCHMAEAYGTQSGGHTMWMGYEYHGSAVLNTVGCEVSGCHAGEDVQAMTEEFQAEIATLLADLKLKLDAAGITAEGSDNSINGTYSGLIGGACLDYKALTEDKSLGVHNPKYVKKLLTNLNEAL
;
A
#
# COMPACT_ATOMS: atom_id res chain seq x y z
N ASN A 1 24.28 -21.74 -2.65
CA ASN A 1 24.30 -21.29 -4.05
C ASN A 1 24.54 -19.79 -4.05
N LEU A 2 25.81 -19.39 -4.06
CA LEU A 2 26.24 -17.98 -4.20
C LEU A 2 26.40 -17.58 -5.68
N ASP A 3 26.17 -18.52 -6.58
CA ASP A 3 26.37 -18.45 -8.03
C ASP A 3 25.10 -18.04 -8.80
N GLY A 4 24.01 -17.68 -8.10
CA GLY A 4 22.77 -17.17 -8.72
C GLY A 4 21.96 -18.22 -9.49
N SER A 5 22.36 -19.50 -9.47
CA SER A 5 21.71 -20.60 -10.22
C SER A 5 20.49 -21.21 -9.51
N TYR A 6 19.93 -20.51 -8.52
CA TYR A 6 18.85 -21.05 -7.69
C TYR A 6 17.50 -20.98 -8.42
N ASP A 7 16.94 -22.16 -8.69
CA ASP A 7 15.55 -22.30 -9.11
C ASP A 7 14.63 -22.28 -7.87
N TRP A 8 14.02 -21.13 -7.62
CA TRP A 8 13.07 -20.92 -6.52
C TRP A 8 11.73 -21.63 -6.73
N THR A 9 11.48 -22.20 -7.92
CA THR A 9 10.26 -22.94 -8.23
C THR A 9 10.39 -24.45 -7.99
N ALA A 10 11.60 -24.97 -7.76
CA ALA A 10 11.83 -26.37 -7.46
C ALA A 10 11.23 -26.80 -6.11
N ALA A 11 10.51 -27.91 -6.09
CA ALA A 11 9.90 -28.43 -4.87
C ALA A 11 10.95 -28.78 -3.81
N GLY A 12 10.80 -28.24 -2.59
CA GLY A 12 11.73 -28.45 -1.48
C GLY A 12 13.03 -27.63 -1.56
N ALA A 13 13.12 -26.69 -2.51
CA ALA A 13 14.28 -25.81 -2.63
C ALA A 13 14.42 -24.93 -1.38
N MET A 14 15.55 -25.04 -0.69
CA MET A 14 15.92 -24.15 0.41
C MET A 14 16.90 -23.09 -0.06
N ILE A 15 16.62 -21.81 0.25
CA ILE A 15 17.57 -20.73 0.04
C ILE A 15 18.62 -20.79 1.15
N ASN A 16 19.82 -21.30 0.82
CA ASN A 16 20.96 -21.26 1.74
C ASN A 16 21.55 -19.85 1.77
N ASN A 17 21.62 -19.24 2.96
CA ASN A 17 22.13 -17.89 3.21
C ASN A 17 21.33 -16.78 2.48
N PRO A 18 20.03 -16.60 2.78
CA PRO A 18 19.27 -15.49 2.20
C PRO A 18 19.85 -14.16 2.70
N ASN A 19 20.09 -13.22 1.79
CA ASN A 19 20.44 -11.85 2.16
C ASN A 19 19.15 -11.03 2.38
N PRO A 20 19.13 -10.09 3.33
CA PRO A 20 18.07 -9.09 3.39
C PRO A 20 18.08 -8.22 2.14
N GLN A 21 17.01 -7.42 1.96
CA GLN A 21 16.94 -6.41 0.90
C GLN A 21 18.20 -5.54 0.92
N ASN A 22 18.80 -5.35 -0.25
CA ASN A 22 20.05 -4.62 -0.43
C ASN A 22 20.09 -4.00 -1.84
N CYS A 23 21.23 -3.45 -2.24
CA CYS A 23 21.39 -2.78 -3.53
C CYS A 23 20.93 -3.65 -4.73
N TYR A 24 21.22 -4.96 -4.73
CA TYR A 24 20.81 -5.89 -5.81
C TYR A 24 19.30 -6.11 -5.88
N THR A 25 18.56 -5.79 -4.81
CA THR A 25 17.09 -5.90 -4.83
C THR A 25 16.49 -4.88 -5.79
N CYS A 26 17.05 -3.67 -5.83
CA CYS A 26 16.48 -2.56 -6.58
C CYS A 26 17.31 -2.17 -7.81
N HIS A 27 18.61 -2.46 -7.83
CA HIS A 27 19.53 -2.03 -8.87
C HIS A 27 20.31 -3.19 -9.50
N GLU A 28 20.61 -3.04 -10.78
CA GLU A 28 21.39 -3.97 -11.60
C GLU A 28 22.91 -3.83 -11.35
N ILE A 29 23.35 -4.02 -10.10
CA ILE A 29 24.73 -3.70 -9.70
C ILE A 29 25.76 -4.78 -10.08
N HIS A 30 27.00 -4.33 -10.32
CA HIS A 30 28.19 -5.14 -10.64
C HIS A 30 28.13 -5.92 -11.95
N GLN A 31 27.41 -5.41 -12.95
CA GLN A 31 27.43 -5.95 -14.30
C GLN A 31 28.53 -5.31 -15.15
N THR A 32 28.69 -3.99 -15.06
CA THR A 32 29.60 -3.19 -15.88
C THR A 32 30.61 -2.39 -15.06
N TYR A 33 30.40 -2.25 -13.75
CA TYR A 33 31.14 -1.35 -12.86
C TYR A 33 31.12 0.12 -13.31
N THR A 34 30.02 0.54 -13.94
CA THR A 34 29.77 1.93 -14.36
C THR A 34 28.46 2.45 -13.78
N ALA A 35 28.09 3.70 -14.03
CA ALA A 35 26.80 4.23 -13.60
C ALA A 35 25.59 3.46 -14.19
N ALA A 36 25.79 2.69 -15.26
CA ALA A 36 24.75 1.82 -15.81
C ALA A 36 24.27 0.76 -14.79
N ASP A 37 25.15 0.38 -13.85
CA ASP A 37 24.85 -0.58 -12.77
C ASP A 37 23.87 -0.03 -11.73
N LEU A 38 23.51 1.26 -11.80
CA LEU A 38 22.50 1.88 -10.94
C LEU A 38 21.10 1.87 -11.58
N THR A 39 20.92 1.22 -12.73
CA THR A 39 19.61 1.03 -13.36
C THR A 39 18.71 0.18 -12.48
N LEU A 40 17.40 0.45 -12.46
CA LEU A 40 16.45 -0.32 -11.66
C LEU A 40 16.22 -1.73 -12.22
N THR A 41 16.10 -2.73 -11.33
CA THR A 41 15.75 -4.12 -11.67
C THR A 41 14.33 -4.25 -12.22
N VAL A 42 13.45 -3.31 -11.85
CA VAL A 42 12.11 -3.14 -12.42
C VAL A 42 12.09 -1.82 -13.21
N PRO A 43 11.96 -1.87 -14.55
CA PRO A 43 11.98 -0.67 -15.38
C PRO A 43 10.87 0.33 -15.05
N ALA A 44 11.19 1.62 -15.12
CA ALA A 44 10.25 2.70 -14.81
C ALA A 44 9.14 2.89 -15.87
N ASP A 45 9.33 2.34 -17.06
CA ASP A 45 8.39 2.42 -18.19
C ASP A 45 7.51 1.16 -18.33
N ALA A 46 7.79 0.10 -17.56
CA ALA A 46 7.04 -1.14 -17.59
C ALA A 46 5.94 -1.17 -16.52
N ALA A 47 4.68 -1.02 -16.95
CA ALA A 47 3.54 -1.15 -16.03
C ALA A 47 3.57 -2.51 -15.32
N ILE A 48 3.31 -2.51 -14.02
CA ILE A 48 3.27 -3.73 -13.22
C ILE A 48 1.84 -4.24 -13.10
N ALA A 49 1.66 -5.56 -13.14
CA ALA A 49 0.38 -6.19 -12.82
C ALA A 49 0.21 -6.29 -11.30
N LEU A 50 -0.93 -5.81 -10.80
CA LEU A 50 -1.32 -5.97 -9.40
C LEU A 50 -1.84 -7.41 -9.20
N ARG A 51 -1.27 -8.13 -8.24
CA ARG A 51 -1.50 -9.57 -7.99
C ARG A 51 -2.96 -9.91 -7.73
N ASN A 52 -3.72 -9.00 -7.12
CA ASN A 52 -5.10 -9.26 -6.73
C ASN A 52 -6.17 -8.96 -7.78
N THR A 53 -5.89 -8.09 -8.76
CA THR A 53 -6.85 -7.78 -9.83
C THR A 53 -6.33 -8.09 -11.23
N THR A 54 -5.03 -8.39 -11.38
CA THR A 54 -4.30 -8.46 -12.65
C THR A 54 -4.30 -7.16 -13.48
N ALA A 55 -4.96 -6.10 -12.98
CA ALA A 55 -4.90 -4.78 -13.58
C ALA A 55 -3.47 -4.26 -13.57
N THR A 56 -3.12 -3.46 -14.57
CA THR A 56 -1.77 -2.90 -14.69
C THR A 56 -1.76 -1.43 -14.34
N HIS A 57 -0.70 -0.99 -13.67
CA HIS A 57 -0.45 0.42 -13.35
C HIS A 57 1.05 0.72 -13.47
N ASN A 58 1.39 1.91 -13.94
CA ASN A 58 2.78 2.36 -14.01
C ASN A 58 3.03 3.45 -12.95
N PHE A 59 3.89 3.13 -11.99
CA PHE A 59 4.31 3.98 -10.88
C PHE A 59 5.63 4.71 -11.17
N GLY A 60 6.08 4.75 -12.44
CA GLY A 60 7.38 5.28 -12.83
C GLY A 60 8.50 4.50 -12.15
N LYS A 61 9.50 5.19 -11.62
CA LYS A 61 10.55 4.53 -10.81
C LYS A 61 10.00 3.80 -9.58
N GLY A 62 8.82 4.18 -9.09
CA GLY A 62 8.12 3.46 -8.02
C GLY A 62 7.70 2.02 -8.39
N ASN A 63 7.80 1.60 -9.66
CA ASN A 63 7.51 0.22 -10.07
C ASN A 63 8.34 -0.80 -9.27
N VAL A 64 9.60 -0.48 -8.95
CA VAL A 64 10.45 -1.35 -8.13
C VAL A 64 9.86 -1.57 -6.73
N CYS A 65 9.27 -0.53 -6.14
CA CYS A 65 8.61 -0.60 -4.84
C CYS A 65 7.32 -1.42 -4.92
N ALA A 66 6.46 -1.06 -5.88
CA ALA A 66 5.14 -1.66 -6.04
C ALA A 66 5.17 -3.10 -6.58
N SER A 67 6.32 -3.57 -7.09
CA SER A 67 6.56 -4.99 -7.41
C SER A 67 6.44 -5.91 -6.17
N CYS A 68 6.73 -5.36 -4.99
CA CYS A 68 6.63 -6.05 -3.70
C CYS A 68 5.47 -5.52 -2.84
N HIS A 69 5.31 -4.20 -2.76
CA HIS A 69 4.28 -3.50 -1.97
C HIS A 69 2.93 -3.49 -2.70
N GLN A 70 2.36 -4.67 -2.87
CA GLN A 70 1.04 -4.87 -3.43
C GLN A 70 0.33 -6.05 -2.76
N GLY A 71 -1.00 -5.93 -2.66
CA GLY A 71 -1.88 -6.91 -2.08
C GLY A 71 -1.86 -8.24 -2.82
N ARG A 72 -1.86 -9.34 -2.06
CA ARG A 72 -1.99 -10.70 -2.58
C ARG A 72 -3.39 -10.96 -3.14
N THR A 73 -3.44 -11.94 -4.04
CA THR A 73 -4.68 -12.45 -4.63
C THR A 73 -5.67 -12.92 -3.58
N VAL A 74 -6.92 -12.53 -3.78
CA VAL A 74 -8.08 -13.01 -3.03
C VAL A 74 -9.03 -13.65 -4.04
N ASP A 75 -9.40 -14.90 -3.79
CA ASP A 75 -10.25 -15.68 -4.69
C ASP A 75 -11.31 -16.46 -3.87
N PRO A 76 -12.61 -16.28 -4.15
CA PRO A 76 -13.17 -15.25 -5.05
C PRO A 76 -12.95 -13.84 -4.49
N PHE A 77 -12.75 -12.87 -5.38
CA PHE A 77 -12.76 -11.46 -5.00
C PHE A 77 -14.20 -11.01 -4.68
N PRO A 78 -14.45 -10.29 -3.58
CA PRO A 78 -15.79 -9.84 -3.20
C PRO A 78 -16.38 -8.88 -4.24
N VAL A 79 -17.69 -9.01 -4.49
CA VAL A 79 -18.46 -8.13 -5.38
C VAL A 79 -19.69 -7.61 -4.64
N ALA A 80 -19.94 -6.30 -4.72
CA ALA A 80 -21.06 -5.66 -4.06
C ALA A 80 -22.39 -6.19 -4.62
N GLY A 81 -23.26 -6.71 -3.75
CA GLY A 81 -24.49 -7.40 -4.17
C GLY A 81 -24.26 -8.76 -4.88
N GLY A 82 -23.02 -9.24 -4.89
CA GLY A 82 -22.65 -10.55 -5.41
C GLY A 82 -22.92 -11.70 -4.44
N ALA A 83 -22.37 -12.87 -4.75
CA ALA A 83 -22.48 -14.05 -3.90
C ALA A 83 -21.79 -13.86 -2.54
N ASP A 84 -22.19 -14.68 -1.57
CA ASP A 84 -21.54 -14.76 -0.28
C ASP A 84 -20.07 -15.22 -0.40
N ILE A 85 -19.23 -14.72 0.48
CA ILE A 85 -17.81 -15.03 0.59
C ILE A 85 -17.61 -16.01 1.75
N THR A 86 -16.98 -17.15 1.46
CA THR A 86 -16.52 -18.08 2.49
C THR A 86 -15.14 -17.67 3.00
N VAL A 87 -15.10 -17.20 4.24
CA VAL A 87 -13.86 -16.88 4.96
C VAL A 87 -13.37 -18.14 5.67
N THR A 88 -12.18 -18.61 5.30
CA THR A 88 -11.58 -19.87 5.82
C THR A 88 -10.32 -19.66 6.65
N SER A 89 -9.84 -18.42 6.74
CA SER A 89 -8.60 -18.05 7.41
C SER A 89 -8.82 -16.81 8.26
N SER A 90 -8.18 -16.79 9.43
CA SER A 90 -8.13 -15.60 10.29
C SER A 90 -7.39 -14.41 9.65
N ARG A 91 -6.70 -14.65 8.53
CA ARG A 91 -5.93 -13.65 7.79
C ARG A 91 -6.56 -13.28 6.45
N TYR A 92 -7.88 -13.42 6.32
CA TYR A 92 -8.61 -13.07 5.09
C TYR A 92 -8.29 -11.64 4.63
N GLY A 93 -8.37 -11.42 3.31
CA GLY A 93 -8.00 -10.18 2.62
C GLY A 93 -6.66 -10.29 1.87
N VAL A 94 -6.14 -9.14 1.44
CA VAL A 94 -5.00 -9.04 0.52
C VAL A 94 -3.62 -9.27 1.16
N HIS A 95 -3.56 -9.74 2.41
CA HIS A 95 -2.34 -10.14 3.12
C HIS A 95 -1.16 -9.15 3.01
N HIS A 96 -1.24 -8.04 3.76
CA HIS A 96 -0.18 -7.04 3.97
C HIS A 96 0.29 -6.31 2.71
N GLY A 97 0.76 -5.08 2.93
CA GLY A 97 1.43 -4.29 1.92
C GLY A 97 0.60 -3.85 0.71
N PRO A 98 -0.65 -3.38 0.83
CA PRO A 98 -1.44 -2.95 -0.32
C PRO A 98 -1.11 -1.54 -0.82
N GLN A 99 0.09 -1.00 -0.53
CA GLN A 99 0.41 0.41 -0.83
C GLN A 99 0.27 0.72 -2.34
N GLY A 100 0.71 -0.19 -3.21
CA GLY A 100 0.56 -0.06 -4.65
C GLY A 100 -0.91 -0.03 -5.08
N ASN A 101 -1.77 -0.84 -4.45
CA ASN A 101 -3.21 -0.83 -4.71
C ASN A 101 -3.85 0.50 -4.26
N THR A 102 -3.52 0.96 -3.05
CA THR A 102 -4.06 2.20 -2.48
C THR A 102 -3.71 3.42 -3.32
N ILE A 103 -2.42 3.58 -3.69
CA ILE A 103 -1.97 4.73 -4.49
C ILE A 103 -2.48 4.68 -5.93
N ALA A 104 -2.56 3.49 -6.55
CA ALA A 104 -3.16 3.36 -7.88
C ALA A 104 -4.68 3.65 -7.87
N GLY A 105 -5.35 3.31 -6.76
CA GLY A 105 -6.70 3.74 -6.43
C GLY A 105 -7.80 3.07 -7.22
N VAL A 106 -8.65 3.86 -7.89
CA VAL A 106 -9.88 3.36 -8.51
C VAL A 106 -9.64 2.18 -9.46
N GLY A 107 -10.31 1.06 -9.22
CA GLY A 107 -10.22 -0.17 -10.01
C GLY A 107 -8.94 -1.00 -9.77
N MET A 108 -8.13 -0.64 -8.77
CA MET A 108 -6.78 -1.20 -8.56
C MET A 108 -6.68 -2.11 -7.34
N GLY A 109 -7.77 -2.76 -6.96
CA GLY A 109 -7.74 -3.90 -6.03
C GLY A 109 -8.12 -3.62 -4.59
N LEU A 110 -8.91 -2.58 -4.35
CA LEU A 110 -9.80 -2.49 -3.20
C LEU A 110 -11.24 -2.80 -3.61
N PHE A 111 -12.08 -3.12 -2.64
CA PHE A 111 -13.49 -3.45 -2.82
C PHE A 111 -14.36 -2.18 -2.87
N GLU A 112 -14.66 -1.76 -4.09
CA GLU A 112 -15.36 -0.49 -4.31
C GLU A 112 -16.88 -0.60 -4.14
N VAL A 113 -17.43 0.32 -3.34
CA VAL A 113 -18.88 0.48 -3.14
C VAL A 113 -19.28 1.95 -3.25
N GLY A 114 -20.55 2.17 -3.61
CA GLY A 114 -21.13 3.50 -3.77
C GLY A 114 -20.55 4.29 -4.95
N ASP A 115 -21.02 5.53 -5.09
CA ASP A 115 -20.62 6.41 -6.19
C ASP A 115 -19.57 7.44 -5.75
N GLY A 116 -18.98 8.15 -6.73
CA GLY A 116 -18.12 9.32 -6.50
C GLY A 116 -16.67 9.01 -6.13
N LEU A 117 -16.23 7.77 -6.27
CA LEU A 117 -14.82 7.39 -6.10
C LEU A 117 -13.97 8.05 -7.18
N VAL A 118 -12.99 8.85 -6.76
CA VAL A 118 -12.04 9.52 -7.64
C VAL A 118 -10.65 9.54 -7.02
N ASN A 119 -9.63 9.40 -7.87
CA ASN A 119 -8.25 9.51 -7.46
C ASN A 119 -7.87 10.96 -7.11
N SER A 120 -6.94 11.10 -6.16
CA SER A 120 -6.32 12.37 -5.78
C SER A 120 -5.17 12.76 -6.72
N ALA A 121 -4.61 13.96 -6.50
CA ALA A 121 -3.40 14.40 -7.18
C ALA A 121 -2.19 13.51 -6.86
N HIS A 122 -2.11 12.93 -5.65
CA HIS A 122 -1.02 12.01 -5.28
C HIS A 122 -0.95 10.80 -6.20
N ALA A 123 -2.12 10.28 -6.61
CA ALA A 123 -2.23 9.14 -7.51
C ALA A 123 -2.05 9.49 -9.00
N THR A 124 -2.24 10.76 -9.39
CA THR A 124 -2.39 11.15 -10.81
C THR A 124 -1.35 12.13 -11.33
N GLN A 125 -0.65 12.85 -10.45
CA GLN A 125 0.32 13.89 -10.83
C GLN A 125 1.77 13.53 -10.43
N ILE A 126 1.96 12.54 -9.56
CA ILE A 126 3.28 12.11 -9.10
C ILE A 126 3.83 11.02 -10.02
N ALA A 127 4.64 11.40 -11.00
CA ALA A 127 5.13 10.49 -12.04
C ALA A 127 5.94 9.29 -11.51
N ASP A 128 6.79 9.51 -10.50
CA ASP A 128 7.65 8.47 -9.91
C ASP A 128 7.07 7.89 -8.59
N ALA A 129 5.79 8.16 -8.30
CA ALA A 129 5.03 7.69 -7.15
C ALA A 129 5.82 7.67 -5.83
N CYS A 130 6.11 6.46 -5.32
CA CYS A 130 6.66 6.19 -3.98
C CYS A 130 7.93 6.99 -3.68
N ILE A 131 8.85 7.07 -4.64
CA ILE A 131 10.17 7.66 -4.41
C ILE A 131 10.10 9.19 -4.26
N THR A 132 9.03 9.82 -4.72
CA THR A 132 8.86 11.28 -4.60
C THR A 132 8.76 11.73 -3.14
N CYS A 133 8.13 10.92 -2.29
CA CYS A 133 7.99 11.21 -0.86
C CYS A 133 9.02 10.42 -0.04
N HIS A 134 9.08 9.10 -0.23
CA HIS A 134 9.91 8.22 0.60
C HIS A 134 11.41 8.38 0.34
N MET A 135 11.80 8.79 -0.87
CA MET A 135 13.20 9.06 -1.24
C MET A 135 13.46 10.54 -1.46
N ALA A 136 12.64 11.43 -0.90
CA ALA A 136 12.93 12.85 -0.83
C ALA A 136 14.28 13.10 -0.12
N GLU A 137 14.73 14.35 -0.11
CA GLU A 137 16.00 14.72 0.54
C GLU A 137 16.08 14.15 1.95
N ALA A 138 17.19 13.47 2.24
CA ALA A 138 17.31 12.69 3.46
C ALA A 138 17.61 13.58 4.66
N TYR A 139 16.95 13.31 5.79
CA TYR A 139 17.37 13.84 7.07
C TYR A 139 18.35 12.87 7.73
N GLY A 140 19.64 13.04 7.42
CA GLY A 140 20.69 12.15 7.88
C GLY A 140 20.39 10.69 7.54
N THR A 141 20.34 9.82 8.55
CA THR A 141 20.02 8.39 8.40
C THR A 141 18.62 8.05 8.94
N GLN A 142 17.77 9.05 9.20
CA GLN A 142 16.47 8.83 9.86
C GLN A 142 15.29 8.77 8.88
N SER A 143 15.29 9.60 7.83
CA SER A 143 14.19 9.70 6.86
C SER A 143 14.70 10.07 5.47
N GLY A 144 13.86 9.86 4.45
CA GLY A 144 14.20 10.14 3.04
C GLY A 144 15.31 9.26 2.49
N GLY A 145 15.78 9.57 1.28
CA GLY A 145 16.84 8.83 0.59
C GLY A 145 16.67 7.31 0.64
N HIS A 146 17.76 6.56 0.84
CA HIS A 146 17.71 5.09 0.94
C HIS A 146 17.22 4.56 2.29
N THR A 147 16.85 5.43 3.23
CA THR A 147 16.14 4.99 4.44
C THR A 147 14.69 4.64 4.10
N MET A 148 14.10 5.35 3.12
CA MET A 148 12.69 5.23 2.71
C MET A 148 11.67 5.64 3.79
N TRP A 149 12.13 6.10 4.95
CA TRP A 149 11.26 6.46 6.07
C TRP A 149 10.69 7.86 5.86
N MET A 150 9.43 8.04 6.23
CA MET A 150 8.74 9.33 6.13
C MET A 150 8.92 10.22 7.36
N GLY A 151 9.44 9.71 8.48
CA GLY A 151 9.55 10.49 9.71
C GLY A 151 10.93 10.40 10.34
N TYR A 152 11.31 11.42 11.09
CA TYR A 152 12.56 11.48 11.85
C TYR A 152 12.31 12.04 13.25
N GLU A 153 13.22 11.76 14.17
CA GLU A 153 13.19 12.32 15.51
C GLU A 153 13.87 13.69 15.53
N TYR A 154 13.19 14.66 16.13
CA TYR A 154 13.69 16.01 16.37
C TYR A 154 13.24 16.52 17.74
N HIS A 155 14.19 16.67 18.68
CA HIS A 155 13.97 17.19 20.04
C HIS A 155 12.87 16.46 20.85
N GLY A 156 12.86 15.13 20.81
CA GLY A 156 11.93 14.23 21.48
C GLY A 156 10.61 14.00 20.74
N SER A 157 10.43 14.57 19.55
CA SER A 157 9.19 14.48 18.77
C SER A 157 9.44 13.85 17.40
N ALA A 158 8.48 13.05 16.93
CA ALA A 158 8.49 12.57 15.55
C ALA A 158 8.02 13.69 14.62
N VAL A 159 8.78 13.95 13.56
CA VAL A 159 8.53 14.98 12.55
C VAL A 159 8.46 14.32 11.18
N LEU A 160 7.53 14.77 10.35
CA LEU A 160 7.38 14.27 8.97
C LEU A 160 8.48 14.87 8.08
N ASN A 161 9.10 14.07 7.24
CA ASN A 161 9.93 14.55 6.14
C ASN A 161 9.02 15.08 5.02
N THR A 162 8.79 16.39 5.02
CA THR A 162 7.89 17.09 4.10
C THR A 162 8.58 17.59 2.83
N VAL A 163 9.89 17.33 2.65
CA VAL A 163 10.65 17.87 1.52
C VAL A 163 10.04 17.47 0.17
N GLY A 164 9.54 16.24 0.05
CA GLY A 164 8.85 15.77 -1.16
C GLY A 164 7.47 16.39 -1.40
N CYS A 165 6.86 16.97 -0.37
CA CYS A 165 5.52 17.59 -0.41
C CYS A 165 5.60 19.09 -0.74
N GLU A 166 6.57 19.78 -0.14
CA GLU A 166 6.74 21.24 -0.18
C GLU A 166 7.42 21.72 -1.47
N VAL A 167 7.07 21.12 -2.60
CA VAL A 167 7.56 21.47 -3.93
C VAL A 167 6.56 22.38 -4.65
N SER A 168 7.06 23.24 -5.53
CA SER A 168 6.21 24.14 -6.32
C SER A 168 5.19 23.35 -7.15
N GLY A 169 3.91 23.75 -7.07
CA GLY A 169 2.79 23.03 -7.71
C GLY A 169 2.17 21.90 -6.87
N CYS A 170 2.77 21.57 -5.72
CA CYS A 170 2.20 20.67 -4.71
C CYS A 170 1.77 21.47 -3.48
N HIS A 171 2.50 21.36 -2.36
CA HIS A 171 2.16 21.97 -1.07
C HIS A 171 3.13 23.09 -0.66
N ALA A 172 3.62 23.87 -1.61
CA ALA A 172 4.60 24.93 -1.35
C ALA A 172 4.02 26.03 -0.43
N GLY A 173 4.65 26.21 0.74
CA GLY A 173 4.25 27.23 1.72
C GLY A 173 3.04 26.85 2.60
N GLU A 174 2.63 25.58 2.56
CA GLU A 174 1.58 25.04 3.42
C GLU A 174 2.16 24.33 4.65
N ASP A 175 1.38 24.19 5.71
CA ASP A 175 1.74 23.37 6.87
C ASP A 175 1.38 21.90 6.61
N VAL A 176 2.24 21.23 5.83
CA VAL A 176 2.01 19.84 5.38
C VAL A 176 1.92 18.88 6.55
N GLN A 177 2.68 19.12 7.62
CA GLN A 177 2.64 18.25 8.80
C GLN A 177 1.26 18.31 9.46
N ALA A 178 0.75 19.51 9.77
CA ALA A 178 -0.57 19.66 10.37
C ALA A 178 -1.67 19.09 9.47
N MET A 179 -1.62 19.38 8.16
CA MET A 179 -2.58 18.85 7.19
C MET A 179 -2.58 17.32 7.15
N THR A 180 -1.40 16.70 7.23
CA THR A 180 -1.26 15.25 7.26
C THR A 180 -1.85 14.68 8.54
N GLU A 181 -1.50 15.24 9.70
CA GLU A 181 -1.99 14.78 11.01
C GLU A 181 -3.52 14.88 11.11
N GLU A 182 -4.10 16.00 10.67
CA GLU A 182 -5.55 16.21 10.64
C GLU A 182 -6.26 15.20 9.74
N PHE A 183 -5.74 14.98 8.53
CA PHE A 183 -6.34 14.03 7.60
C PHE A 183 -6.20 12.59 8.08
N GLN A 184 -5.04 12.20 8.60
CA GLN A 184 -4.82 10.86 9.14
C GLN A 184 -5.71 10.57 10.35
N ALA A 185 -5.97 11.57 11.21
CA ALA A 185 -6.93 11.45 12.29
C ALA A 185 -8.36 11.18 11.79
N GLU A 186 -8.79 11.88 10.73
CA GLU A 186 -10.10 11.64 10.10
C GLU A 186 -10.20 10.21 9.54
N ILE A 187 -9.18 9.74 8.82
CA ILE A 187 -9.16 8.37 8.28
C ILE A 187 -9.15 7.33 9.40
N ALA A 188 -8.42 7.57 10.50
CA ALA A 188 -8.42 6.69 11.66
C ALA A 188 -9.82 6.58 12.29
N THR A 189 -10.58 7.68 12.37
CA THR A 189 -11.98 7.64 12.82
C THR A 189 -12.85 6.80 11.90
N LEU A 190 -12.76 7.00 10.57
CA LEU A 190 -13.55 6.22 9.62
C LEU A 190 -13.23 4.71 9.65
N LEU A 191 -11.95 4.35 9.85
CA LEU A 191 -11.54 2.96 10.03
C LEU A 191 -12.06 2.37 11.35
N ALA A 192 -12.07 3.15 12.44
CA ALA A 192 -12.63 2.72 13.71
C ALA A 192 -14.14 2.46 13.61
N ASP A 193 -14.88 3.36 12.95
CA ASP A 193 -16.33 3.18 12.71
C ASP A 193 -16.60 1.93 11.86
N LEU A 194 -15.80 1.72 10.81
CA LEU A 194 -15.90 0.53 9.97
C LEU A 194 -15.62 -0.74 10.77
N LYS A 195 -14.60 -0.72 11.64
CA LYS A 195 -14.27 -1.85 12.51
C LYS A 195 -15.42 -2.23 13.43
N LEU A 196 -16.08 -1.26 14.06
CA LEU A 196 -17.24 -1.50 14.93
C LEU A 196 -18.37 -2.22 14.17
N LYS A 197 -18.61 -1.87 12.90
CA LYS A 197 -19.61 -2.52 12.06
C LYS A 197 -19.21 -3.94 11.66
N LEU A 198 -17.93 -4.16 11.35
CA LEU A 198 -17.40 -5.49 11.06
C LEU A 198 -17.47 -6.41 12.29
N ASP A 199 -17.20 -5.89 13.48
CA ASP A 199 -17.36 -6.61 14.75
C ASP A 199 -18.83 -6.98 15.00
N ALA A 200 -19.75 -6.04 14.78
CA ALA A 200 -21.19 -6.29 14.89
C ALA A 200 -21.69 -7.32 13.86
N ALA A 201 -21.09 -7.36 12.67
CA ALA A 201 -21.35 -8.35 11.63
C ALA A 201 -20.72 -9.73 11.93
N GLY A 202 -19.88 -9.83 12.96
CA GLY A 202 -19.25 -11.08 13.39
C GLY A 202 -18.19 -11.61 12.43
N ILE A 203 -17.65 -10.78 11.53
CA ILE A 203 -16.55 -11.18 10.63
C ILE A 203 -15.17 -11.02 11.27
N THR A 204 -15.04 -10.22 12.32
CA THR A 204 -13.78 -10.00 13.06
C THR A 204 -13.87 -10.50 14.49
N ALA A 205 -12.74 -10.99 15.01
CA ALA A 205 -12.63 -11.49 16.38
C ALA A 205 -12.57 -10.35 17.40
N GLU A 206 -13.20 -10.55 18.56
CA GLU A 206 -13.18 -9.57 19.64
C GLU A 206 -11.74 -9.19 20.03
N GLY A 207 -11.47 -7.88 20.09
CA GLY A 207 -10.14 -7.35 20.43
C GLY A 207 -9.06 -7.58 19.37
N SER A 208 -9.42 -7.98 18.14
CA SER A 208 -8.47 -8.26 17.07
C SER A 208 -9.00 -7.87 15.68
N ASP A 209 -8.08 -7.71 14.73
CA ASP A 209 -8.39 -7.52 13.30
C ASP A 209 -8.43 -8.85 12.52
N ASN A 210 -8.22 -9.96 13.24
CA ASN A 210 -8.32 -11.30 12.68
C ASN A 210 -9.77 -11.60 12.28
N SER A 211 -9.95 -12.20 11.10
CA SER A 211 -11.25 -12.62 10.64
C SER A 211 -11.72 -13.89 11.36
N ILE A 212 -13.03 -14.07 11.48
CA ILE A 212 -13.67 -15.31 11.95
C ILE A 212 -14.04 -16.15 10.73
N ASN A 213 -13.81 -17.46 10.82
CA ASN A 213 -14.21 -18.38 9.75
C ASN A 213 -15.74 -18.44 9.66
N GLY A 214 -16.27 -18.30 8.46
CA GLY A 214 -17.71 -18.21 8.26
C GLY A 214 -18.08 -17.93 6.81
N THR A 215 -19.38 -17.76 6.57
CA THR A 215 -19.91 -17.29 5.28
C THR A 215 -20.57 -15.95 5.52
N TYR A 216 -20.14 -14.95 4.78
CA TYR A 216 -20.56 -13.56 4.93
C TYR A 216 -21.04 -13.03 3.59
N SER A 217 -21.92 -12.03 3.59
CA SER A 217 -22.31 -11.37 2.35
C SER A 217 -21.08 -10.78 1.64
N GLY A 218 -21.16 -10.65 0.31
CA GLY A 218 -20.09 -10.01 -0.48
C GLY A 218 -19.70 -8.61 0.03
N LEU A 219 -20.67 -7.85 0.55
CA LEU A 219 -20.44 -6.54 1.17
C LEU A 219 -19.63 -6.64 2.46
N ILE A 220 -19.98 -7.54 3.39
CA ILE A 220 -19.25 -7.69 4.66
C ILE A 220 -17.84 -8.23 4.39
N GLY A 221 -17.71 -9.23 3.51
CA GLY A 221 -16.42 -9.76 3.09
C GLY A 221 -15.53 -8.69 2.46
N GLY A 222 -16.06 -7.93 1.50
CA GLY A 222 -15.35 -6.82 0.85
C GLY A 222 -14.95 -5.71 1.80
N ALA A 223 -15.85 -5.30 2.70
CA ALA A 223 -15.54 -4.29 3.71
C ALA A 223 -14.45 -4.76 4.69
N CYS A 224 -14.43 -6.03 5.08
CA CYS A 224 -13.36 -6.60 5.90
C CYS A 224 -12.02 -6.61 5.16
N LEU A 225 -12.04 -6.97 3.86
CA LEU A 225 -10.85 -6.92 3.01
C LEU A 225 -10.26 -5.51 2.97
N ASP A 226 -11.09 -4.49 2.73
CA ASP A 226 -10.64 -3.09 2.62
C ASP A 226 -10.22 -2.50 3.95
N TYR A 227 -10.94 -2.78 5.04
CA TYR A 227 -10.52 -2.38 6.39
C TYR A 227 -9.10 -2.87 6.70
N LYS A 228 -8.84 -4.15 6.45
CA LYS A 228 -7.52 -4.75 6.69
C LYS A 228 -6.48 -4.16 5.73
N ALA A 229 -6.83 -4.00 4.45
CA ALA A 229 -5.93 -3.41 3.47
C ALA A 229 -5.52 -1.98 3.86
N LEU A 230 -6.48 -1.10 4.13
CA LEU A 230 -6.23 0.30 4.46
C LEU A 230 -5.54 0.49 5.83
N THR A 231 -5.76 -0.43 6.78
CA THR A 231 -5.03 -0.45 8.05
C THR A 231 -3.57 -0.89 7.87
N GLU A 232 -3.30 -1.76 6.89
CA GLU A 232 -1.97 -2.30 6.57
C GLU A 232 -1.21 -1.49 5.52
N ASP A 233 -1.90 -0.57 4.83
CA ASP A 233 -1.31 0.46 3.98
C ASP A 233 -0.39 1.41 4.79
N LYS A 234 -0.75 1.66 6.06
CA LYS A 234 -0.02 2.47 7.04
C LYS A 234 0.18 3.95 6.69
N SER A 235 -0.35 4.43 5.56
CA SER A 235 -0.36 5.87 5.25
C SER A 235 -1.54 6.62 5.88
N LEU A 236 -2.52 5.90 6.44
CA LEU A 236 -3.80 6.46 6.89
C LEU A 236 -4.42 7.34 5.79
N GLY A 237 -4.42 6.81 4.55
CA GLY A 237 -5.04 7.41 3.38
C GLY A 237 -4.18 8.40 2.59
N VAL A 238 -3.01 8.81 3.10
CA VAL A 238 -2.13 9.79 2.43
C VAL A 238 -1.70 9.35 1.04
N HIS A 239 -1.59 8.04 0.78
CA HIS A 239 -1.31 7.52 -0.56
C HIS A 239 -2.35 7.94 -1.61
N ASN A 240 -3.62 8.06 -1.24
CA ASN A 240 -4.66 8.55 -2.15
C ASN A 240 -5.85 9.18 -1.39
N PRO A 241 -5.69 10.43 -0.90
CA PRO A 241 -6.59 11.00 0.12
C PRO A 241 -8.06 11.05 -0.28
N LYS A 242 -8.35 11.50 -1.51
CA LYS A 242 -9.73 11.60 -2.02
C LYS A 242 -10.40 10.24 -2.14
N TYR A 243 -9.69 9.27 -2.70
CA TYR A 243 -10.20 7.93 -2.92
C TYR A 243 -10.44 7.20 -1.61
N VAL A 244 -9.44 7.14 -0.73
CA VAL A 244 -9.52 6.38 0.53
C VAL A 244 -10.61 6.95 1.44
N LYS A 245 -10.68 8.28 1.60
CA LYS A 245 -11.74 8.92 2.38
C LYS A 245 -13.11 8.54 1.85
N LYS A 246 -13.33 8.70 0.54
CA LYS A 246 -14.63 8.41 -0.07
C LYS A 246 -15.00 6.92 0.01
N LEU A 247 -14.04 6.02 -0.19
CA LEU A 247 -14.24 4.59 -0.06
C LEU A 247 -14.67 4.21 1.35
N LEU A 248 -13.96 4.69 2.38
CA LEU A 248 -14.31 4.41 3.78
C LEU A 248 -15.66 5.01 4.17
N THR A 249 -16.01 6.21 3.67
CA THR A 249 -17.34 6.78 3.85
C THR A 249 -18.40 5.88 3.22
N ASN A 250 -18.22 5.45 1.97
CA ASN A 250 -19.19 4.60 1.28
C ASN A 250 -19.34 3.23 1.95
N LEU A 251 -18.25 2.61 2.42
CA LEU A 251 -18.29 1.35 3.18
C LEU A 251 -19.05 1.50 4.48
N ASN A 252 -18.83 2.62 5.20
CA ASN A 252 -19.58 2.94 6.40
C ASN A 252 -21.07 3.18 6.09
N GLU A 253 -21.43 3.86 5.01
CA GLU A 253 -22.84 4.09 4.67
C GLU A 253 -23.56 2.81 4.23
N ALA A 254 -22.83 1.86 3.64
CA ALA A 254 -23.38 0.61 3.12
C ALA A 254 -23.61 -0.47 4.20
N LEU A 255 -22.85 -0.43 5.31
CA LEU A 255 -22.95 -1.35 6.45
C LEU A 255 -23.83 -0.79 7.58
#